data_AF-A0A3P7Z7Q2-F1
#
_entry.id   AF-A0A3P7Z7Q2-F1
#
_cell.length_a   1.000
_cell.length_b   1.000
_cell.length_c   1.000
_cell.angle_alpha   90.00
_cell.angle_beta   90.00
_cell.angle_gamma   90.00
#
_symmetry.space_group_name_H-M   'P 1'
#
loop_
_entity.id
_entity.type
_entity.pdbx_description
1 polymer ?
#
loop_
_entity_poly.entity_id
_entity_poly.type
_entity_poly.pdbx_seq_one_letter_code
_entity_poly.pdbx_strand_id
1 'polypeptide(L)'
;MFLGAYEFIATKQYCKNGLPPKEPAFIFMVDVSYNAIQSGMLRVVCANLERILQRLPKEQGASESVIHVGLATFDQVVHFFDLSAAQPSMMVVGMYLSPSLACPELNYVGFLYGLGDVND
;
A
#
# COMPACT_ATOMS: atom_id res chain seq x y z
N MET A 1 -38.30 -14.75 15.93
CA MET A 1 -37.35 -15.30 14.96
C MET A 1 -35.98 -14.77 15.35
N PHE A 2 -35.06 -15.61 15.80
CA PHE A 2 -33.69 -15.19 16.16
C PHE A 2 -32.77 -15.44 14.97
N LEU A 3 -31.78 -14.55 14.77
CA LEU A 3 -30.76 -14.67 13.72
C LEU A 3 -29.62 -15.57 14.22
N GLY A 4 -29.08 -16.43 13.34
CA GLY A 4 -27.94 -17.31 13.65
C GLY A 4 -26.57 -16.69 13.37
N ALA A 5 -26.53 -15.52 12.69
CA ALA A 5 -25.32 -14.80 12.35
C ALA A 5 -25.52 -13.30 12.63
N TYR A 6 -24.54 -12.68 13.27
CA TYR A 6 -24.57 -11.30 13.69
C TYR A 6 -23.15 -10.82 14.01
N GLU A 7 -22.96 -9.51 13.97
CA GLU A 7 -21.66 -8.86 14.20
C GLU A 7 -21.69 -8.04 15.49
N PHE A 8 -20.56 -8.01 16.19
CA PHE A 8 -20.39 -7.22 17.40
C PHE A 8 -19.32 -6.16 17.21
N ILE A 9 -19.51 -5.03 17.87
CA ILE A 9 -18.48 -3.99 17.96
C ILE A 9 -17.41 -4.45 18.94
N ALA A 10 -16.18 -4.62 18.46
CA ALA A 10 -15.04 -4.99 19.28
C ALA A 10 -14.69 -3.87 20.27
N THR A 11 -14.62 -4.19 21.57
CA THR A 11 -14.14 -3.28 22.61
C THR A 11 -12.60 -3.21 22.62
N LYS A 12 -12.02 -2.17 23.24
CA LYS A 12 -10.55 -1.92 23.26
C LYS A 12 -9.67 -3.11 23.67
N GLN A 13 -10.16 -4.00 24.54
CA GLN A 13 -9.44 -5.21 24.95
C GLN A 13 -9.15 -6.19 23.79
N TYR A 14 -9.89 -6.09 22.68
CA TYR A 14 -9.66 -6.87 21.47
C TYR A 14 -8.67 -6.21 20.51
N CYS A 15 -8.24 -4.97 20.78
CA CYS A 15 -7.32 -4.24 19.93
C CYS A 15 -5.88 -4.34 20.45
N LYS A 16 -4.91 -4.42 19.53
CA LYS A 16 -3.48 -4.47 19.87
C LYS A 16 -3.10 -3.27 20.73
N ASN A 17 -2.52 -3.53 21.91
CA ASN A 17 -2.14 -2.50 22.89
C ASN A 17 -3.28 -1.59 23.35
N GLY A 18 -4.55 -2.00 23.20
CA GLY A 18 -5.72 -1.19 23.55
C GLY A 18 -5.97 0.01 22.62
N LEU A 19 -5.21 0.13 21.53
CA LEU A 19 -5.33 1.19 20.54
C LEU A 19 -6.18 0.71 19.34
N PRO A 20 -7.02 1.56 18.75
CA PRO A 20 -7.70 1.23 17.50
C PRO A 20 -6.70 0.76 16.43
N PRO A 21 -7.07 -0.24 15.60
CA PRO A 21 -6.21 -0.67 14.51
C PRO A 21 -5.96 0.50 13.54
N LYS A 22 -4.74 0.60 13.01
CA LYS A 22 -4.42 1.51 11.91
C LYS A 22 -5.22 1.10 10.66
N GLU A 23 -5.48 2.05 9.77
CA GLU A 23 -6.13 1.73 8.50
C GLU A 23 -5.28 0.75 7.67
N PRO A 24 -5.89 -0.09 6.83
CA PRO A 24 -5.16 -1.01 5.98
C PRO A 24 -4.49 -0.28 4.80
N ALA A 25 -3.57 -0.95 4.11
CA ALA A 25 -3.05 -0.50 2.83
C ALA A 25 -3.03 -1.62 1.79
N PHE A 26 -3.12 -1.22 0.51
CA PHE A 26 -2.75 -2.05 -0.62
C PHE A 26 -1.38 -1.67 -1.14
N ILE A 27 -0.54 -2.67 -1.40
CA ILE A 27 0.76 -2.47 -2.03
C ILE A 27 0.70 -3.10 -3.41
N PHE A 28 0.75 -2.27 -4.44
CA PHE A 28 0.85 -2.73 -5.82
C PHE A 28 2.32 -2.95 -6.16
N MET A 29 2.73 -4.21 -6.22
CA MET A 29 4.03 -4.59 -6.74
C MET A 29 3.91 -4.94 -8.23
N VAL A 30 4.57 -4.16 -9.08
CA VAL A 30 4.47 -4.28 -10.54
C VAL A 30 5.76 -4.84 -11.11
N ASP A 31 5.66 -5.98 -11.79
CA ASP A 31 6.77 -6.56 -12.54
C ASP A 31 7.12 -5.69 -13.75
N VAL A 32 8.37 -5.21 -13.80
CA VAL A 32 8.93 -4.42 -14.92
C VAL A 32 10.02 -5.18 -15.67
N SER A 33 10.10 -6.49 -15.48
CA SER A 33 11.02 -7.37 -16.20
C SER A 33 10.75 -7.37 -17.71
N TYR A 34 11.75 -7.82 -18.46
CA TYR A 34 11.65 -8.00 -19.91
C TYR A 34 10.42 -8.83 -20.32
N ASN A 35 10.06 -9.86 -19.54
CA ASN A 35 8.91 -10.71 -19.83
C ASN A 35 7.58 -9.97 -19.66
N ALA A 36 7.44 -9.16 -18.60
CA ALA A 36 6.23 -8.36 -18.34
C ALA A 36 6.05 -7.26 -19.40
N ILE A 37 7.15 -6.69 -19.89
CA ILE A 37 7.14 -5.72 -20.99
C ILE A 37 6.75 -6.40 -22.30
N GLN A 38 7.42 -7.50 -22.65
CA GLN A 38 7.25 -8.15 -23.95
C GLN A 38 5.88 -8.82 -24.11
N SER A 39 5.31 -9.34 -23.02
CA SER A 39 3.95 -9.87 -23.00
C SER A 39 2.87 -8.76 -23.06
N GLY A 40 3.24 -7.49 -22.88
CA GLY A 40 2.32 -6.37 -22.78
C GLY A 40 1.59 -6.26 -21.43
N MET A 41 1.92 -7.11 -20.46
CA MET A 41 1.31 -7.11 -19.13
C MET A 41 1.48 -5.77 -18.42
N LEU A 42 2.70 -5.21 -18.43
CA LEU A 42 2.98 -3.91 -17.82
C LEU A 42 2.09 -2.81 -18.41
N ARG A 43 1.90 -2.82 -19.73
CA ARG A 43 1.06 -1.83 -20.42
C ARG A 43 -0.40 -1.93 -19.98
N VAL A 44 -0.93 -3.14 -19.82
CA VAL A 44 -2.31 -3.36 -19.35
C VAL A 44 -2.47 -2.88 -17.91
N VAL A 45 -1.49 -3.15 -17.04
CA VAL A 45 -1.50 -2.68 -15.66
C VAL A 45 -1.49 -1.14 -15.63
N CYS A 46 -0.54 -0.49 -16.28
CA CYS A 46 -0.47 0.98 -16.35
C CYS A 46 -1.77 1.61 -16.88
N ALA A 47 -2.40 1.00 -17.89
CA ALA A 47 -3.64 1.51 -18.49
C ALA A 47 -4.87 1.37 -17.57
N ASN A 48 -4.85 0.46 -16.59
CA ASN A 48 -5.99 0.19 -15.73
C ASN A 48 -5.78 0.58 -14.27
N LEU A 49 -4.53 0.82 -13.84
CA LEU A 49 -4.20 1.08 -12.45
C LEU A 49 -4.99 2.26 -11.90
N GLU A 50 -5.09 3.37 -12.62
CA GLU A 50 -5.88 4.53 -12.21
C GLU A 50 -7.36 4.16 -11.95
N ARG A 51 -7.97 3.36 -12.84
CA ARG A 51 -9.35 2.89 -12.67
C ARG A 51 -9.50 1.97 -11.46
N ILE A 52 -8.47 1.18 -11.15
CA ILE A 52 -8.46 0.30 -9.96
C ILE A 52 -8.37 1.16 -8.70
N LEU A 53 -7.50 2.16 -8.67
CA LEU A 53 -7.33 3.07 -7.53
C LEU A 53 -8.60 3.89 -7.25
N GLN A 54 -9.34 4.29 -8.28
CA GLN A 54 -10.64 4.97 -8.12
C GLN A 54 -11.74 4.07 -7.55
N ARG A 55 -11.54 2.74 -7.54
CA ARG A 55 -12.53 1.73 -7.11
C ARG A 55 -12.13 1.02 -5.82
N LEU A 56 -11.26 1.63 -5.02
CA LEU A 56 -10.91 1.09 -3.72
C LEU A 56 -12.16 0.93 -2.83
N PRO A 57 -12.22 -0.13 -2.03
CA PRO A 57 -13.30 -0.33 -1.07
C PRO A 57 -13.43 0.89 -0.16
N LYS A 58 -14.65 1.30 0.10
CA LYS A 58 -14.96 2.41 1.00
C LYS A 58 -16.21 2.10 1.80
N GLU A 59 -16.24 2.64 3.00
CA GLU A 59 -17.40 2.52 3.90
C GLU A 59 -18.65 3.12 3.26
N GLN A 60 -19.82 2.59 3.63
CA GLN A 60 -21.08 3.04 3.06
C GLN A 60 -21.33 4.52 3.41
N GLY A 61 -21.49 5.36 2.38
CA GLY A 61 -21.67 6.80 2.53
C GLY A 61 -20.37 7.61 2.57
N ALA A 62 -19.20 6.97 2.53
CA ALA A 62 -17.93 7.68 2.40
C ALA A 62 -17.70 8.20 0.97
N SER A 63 -17.22 9.44 0.85
CA SER A 63 -16.79 10.02 -0.42
C SER A 63 -15.52 9.33 -0.93
N GLU A 64 -14.57 9.07 -0.03
CA GLU A 64 -13.24 8.54 -0.31
C GLU A 64 -12.94 7.27 0.51
N SER A 65 -11.96 6.50 0.06
CA SER A 65 -11.44 5.32 0.77
C SER A 65 -10.39 5.76 1.79
N VAL A 66 -10.46 5.24 3.01
CA VAL A 66 -9.41 5.40 4.04
C VAL A 66 -8.23 4.46 3.83
N ILE A 67 -8.32 3.55 2.86
CA ILE A 67 -7.25 2.59 2.55
C ILE A 67 -6.11 3.30 1.85
N HIS A 68 -4.92 3.21 2.42
CA HIS A 68 -3.71 3.75 1.83
C HIS A 68 -3.19 2.87 0.69
N VAL A 69 -2.40 3.47 -0.22
CA VAL A 69 -1.84 2.77 -1.37
C VAL A 69 -0.35 3.02 -1.49
N GLY A 70 0.41 1.94 -1.59
CA GLY A 70 1.82 1.94 -1.97
C GLY A 70 2.02 1.40 -3.38
N LEU A 71 2.99 1.95 -4.10
CA LEU A 71 3.41 1.45 -5.40
C LEU A 71 4.90 1.10 -5.35
N ALA A 72 5.23 -0.10 -5.82
CA ALA A 72 6.60 -0.54 -6.04
C ALA A 72 6.71 -1.29 -7.36
N THR A 73 7.87 -1.22 -8.02
CA THR A 73 8.16 -2.07 -9.17
C THR A 73 9.34 -2.98 -8.85
N PHE A 74 9.45 -4.09 -9.56
CA PHE A 74 10.58 -4.99 -9.38
C PHE A 74 11.05 -5.61 -10.70
N ASP A 75 12.35 -5.83 -10.76
CA ASP A 75 13.03 -6.67 -11.75
C ASP A 75 14.07 -7.57 -11.06
N GLN A 76 15.34 -7.19 -11.07
CA GLN A 76 16.42 -7.76 -10.24
C GLN A 76 16.58 -7.01 -8.92
N VAL A 77 16.00 -5.81 -8.82
CA VAL A 77 15.96 -4.98 -7.60
C VAL A 77 14.53 -4.45 -7.41
N VAL A 78 14.25 -3.88 -6.23
CA VAL A 78 12.95 -3.27 -5.94
C VAL A 78 13.06 -1.76 -6.04
N HIS A 79 12.09 -1.13 -6.70
CA HIS A 79 11.97 0.32 -6.83
C HIS A 79 10.74 0.78 -6.06
N PHE A 80 10.95 1.62 -5.05
CA PHE A 80 9.88 2.28 -4.31
C PHE A 80 9.61 3.65 -4.90
N PHE A 81 8.35 4.06 -4.89
CA PHE A 81 7.91 5.35 -5.40
C PHE A 81 7.32 6.18 -4.27
N ASP A 82 7.86 7.38 -4.05
CA ASP A 82 7.19 8.41 -3.28
C ASP A 82 6.23 9.15 -4.20
N LEU A 83 4.93 9.04 -3.90
CA LEU A 83 3.85 9.68 -4.65
C LEU A 83 3.27 10.90 -3.92
N SER A 84 3.88 11.33 -2.81
CA SER A 84 3.39 12.47 -2.00
C SER A 84 3.56 13.82 -2.72
N ALA A 85 4.53 13.92 -3.63
CA ALA A 85 4.80 15.11 -4.43
C ALA A 85 4.23 14.99 -5.85
N ALA A 86 3.95 16.13 -6.48
CA ALA A 86 3.48 16.20 -7.87
C ALA A 86 4.46 15.55 -8.88
N GLN A 87 5.75 15.53 -8.54
CA GLN A 87 6.76 14.77 -9.27
C GLN A 87 7.20 13.60 -8.40
N PRO A 88 6.93 12.35 -8.81
CA PRO A 88 7.24 11.19 -7.99
C PRO A 88 8.76 10.98 -7.93
N SER A 89 9.26 10.66 -6.74
CA SER A 89 10.66 10.27 -6.54
C SER A 89 10.79 8.75 -6.46
N MET A 90 11.87 8.20 -7.01
CA MET A 90 12.12 6.75 -7.02
C MET A 90 13.32 6.42 -6.14
N MET A 91 13.17 5.40 -5.32
CA MET A 91 14.25 4.85 -4.49
C MET A 91 14.53 3.39 -4.87
N VAL A 92 15.79 3.09 -5.17
CA VAL A 92 16.23 1.75 -5.61
C VAL A 92 16.83 0.99 -4.44
N VAL A 93 16.27 -0.18 -4.12
CA VAL A 93 16.75 -1.05 -3.05
C VAL A 93 17.23 -2.38 -3.65
N GLY A 94 18.54 -2.64 -3.53
CA GLY A 94 19.16 -3.89 -3.97
C GLY A 94 18.92 -5.04 -3.00
N MET A 95 18.76 -6.26 -3.52
CA MET A 95 18.38 -7.46 -2.74
C MET A 95 19.39 -7.89 -1.65
N TYR A 96 20.64 -7.46 -1.74
CA TYR A 96 21.68 -7.76 -0.73
C TYR A 96 21.67 -6.81 0.47
N LEU A 97 20.94 -5.70 0.39
CA LEU A 97 20.70 -4.83 1.53
C LEU A 97 19.37 -5.24 2.15
N SER A 98 19.35 -5.55 3.45
CA SER A 98 18.07 -5.74 4.12
C SER A 98 17.24 -4.45 3.97
N PRO A 99 15.94 -4.51 3.67
CA PRO A 99 15.08 -3.34 3.52
C PRO A 99 15.22 -2.29 4.63
N SER A 100 15.45 -2.73 5.87
CA SER A 100 15.67 -1.90 7.06
C SER A 100 17.03 -1.17 7.10
N LEU A 101 18.04 -1.65 6.38
CA LEU A 101 19.37 -1.03 6.28
C LEU A 101 19.43 -0.01 5.15
N ALA A 102 18.59 -0.15 4.12
CA ALA A 102 18.52 0.80 3.02
C ALA A 102 17.92 2.15 3.45
N CYS A 103 17.01 2.13 4.42
CA CYS A 103 16.30 3.31 4.88
C CYS A 103 16.06 3.26 6.41
N PRO A 104 17.09 3.48 7.25
CA PRO A 104 16.97 3.34 8.70
C PRO A 104 16.08 4.40 9.38
N GLU A 105 15.85 5.56 8.74
CA GLU A 105 14.92 6.60 9.23
C GLU A 105 13.47 6.41 8.75
N LEU A 106 13.24 5.47 7.82
CA LEU A 106 11.95 5.31 7.15
C LEU A 106 11.38 3.95 7.53
N ASN A 107 10.48 3.96 8.50
CA ASN A 107 9.60 2.85 8.81
C ASN A 107 8.96 2.40 7.48
N TYR A 108 9.31 1.22 6.94
CA TYR A 108 8.90 0.78 5.59
C TYR A 108 7.38 0.87 5.36
N VAL A 109 6.63 0.80 6.47
CA VAL A 109 5.19 1.06 6.56
C VAL A 109 4.85 2.48 6.08
N GLY A 110 5.55 3.54 6.51
CA GLY A 110 5.26 4.92 6.11
C GLY A 110 5.42 5.20 4.61
N PHE A 111 6.36 4.54 3.93
CA PHE A 111 6.55 4.69 2.47
C PHE A 111 5.53 3.91 1.65
N LEU A 112 5.04 2.78 2.18
CA LEU A 112 3.96 1.98 1.57
C LEU A 112 2.57 2.56 1.84
N TYR A 113 2.47 3.47 2.83
CA TYR A 113 1.21 4.06 3.27
C TYR A 113 1.03 5.52 2.86
N GLY A 114 2.01 6.16 2.21
CA GLY A 114 1.84 7.47 1.61
C GLY A 114 1.23 8.52 2.54
N LEU A 115 1.77 8.70 3.76
CA LEU A 115 1.66 9.90 4.59
C LEU A 115 2.42 9.66 5.90
N GLY A 116 3.12 10.69 6.36
CA GLY A 116 4.15 10.59 7.39
C GLY A 116 3.68 10.02 8.73
N ASP A 117 4.56 9.25 9.35
CA ASP A 117 4.67 9.28 10.81
C ASP A 117 5.26 10.66 11.18
N VAL A 118 4.40 11.68 11.19
CA VAL A 118 4.65 12.89 11.98
C VAL A 118 4.37 12.49 13.43
N ASN A 119 5.47 12.34 14.18
CA ASN A 119 5.59 12.22 15.64
C ASN A 119 5.32 10.84 16.25
N ASP A 120 6.41 10.19 16.68
CA ASP A 120 6.58 9.96 18.13
C ASP A 120 6.82 11.30 18.84
#